data_AF-A0A847KZP8-F1
#
_entry.id   AF-A0A847KZP8-F1
#
_cell.length_a   1.000
_cell.length_b   1.000
_cell.length_c   1.000
_cell.angle_alpha   90.00
_cell.angle_beta   90.00
_cell.angle_gamma   90.00
#
_symmetry.space_group_name_H-M   'P 1'
#
loop_
_entity.id
_entity.type
_entity.pdbx_description
1 polymer ?
#
loop_
_entity_poly.entity_id
_entity_poly.type
_entity_poly.pdbx_seq_one_letter_code
_entity_poly.pdbx_strand_id
1 'polypeptide(L)'
;MKKITFAVLCFIAMAWTAAAQTDVPKITLSFNEERFKDQEVKFYFVYARDEADAKGKKTYIDWGDGVKKEVIDQNKTPIEIEATGIYKGGTIKIYAPDIYRVENYYVNKVTNIDVSNTPELEELSIDADGYADQTNTLEHFDLSKNTKLKKVSVNGVNAPRISVMAPDLQEFTWKGGKLQELDLSDSPKLYHLDVRDNMLFTLRLSPEVKNSHLQIDPNSDSGKRVNWHYDISNNLLTACAINYILENYVPTPTGDERFSLSYDPNSGIHGIDNVLLKSKASFAYYGNGKVSCGDDLKPIKETPDIVLTVEPDLFYSFLMTTADEKAGEARAGSSLIQVDWGDGKIVEYVSGSLQPRGNVVGYAKGSEIKFYLEDTAMYLEQMLTTDHQPVDGSIHILKVDLSNNPDMIGLFLQNNWGTELPSKLQEVILAPESYDLNEIMLEGDISACTLNKLYDILPDAADASFTLMLLGKALENAKISNTAVLYEKGWQKITYWDENWNEVEVDGDNSAVCDDTSVAEVSARDWGIRAEGSALVVPTAAGEIVTVYNALGAKIAEVRAAGEETRINNLMKNQIVIVRSGDRSAKVVL
;
A
#
# COMPACT_ATOMS: atom_id res chain seq x y z
N MET A 1 3.37 73.55 39.21
CA MET A 1 3.11 72.10 39.06
C MET A 1 2.42 71.84 37.73
N LYS A 2 3.19 71.67 36.64
CA LYS A 2 2.75 71.24 35.30
C LYS A 2 4.00 71.30 34.40
N LYS A 3 4.88 70.30 34.49
CA LYS A 3 6.02 70.09 33.56
C LYS A 3 6.84 68.79 33.78
N ILE A 4 6.30 67.76 34.43
CA ILE A 4 7.00 66.47 34.63
C ILE A 4 6.07 65.27 34.40
N THR A 5 5.33 65.25 33.29
CA THR A 5 4.44 64.09 32.98
C THR A 5 4.47 63.66 31.52
N PHE A 6 5.23 64.34 30.66
CA PHE A 6 5.37 63.95 29.25
C PHE A 6 6.67 63.19 28.94
N ALA A 7 7.71 63.32 29.78
CA ALA A 7 8.99 62.62 29.56
C ALA A 7 8.94 61.15 30.01
N VAL A 8 8.07 60.77 30.94
CA VAL A 8 7.99 59.39 31.47
C VAL A 8 7.16 58.47 30.56
N LEU A 9 6.21 59.02 29.78
CA LEU A 9 5.44 58.23 28.82
C LEU A 9 6.22 57.88 27.54
N CYS A 10 7.19 58.71 27.12
CA CYS A 10 8.07 58.36 26.00
C CYS A 10 9.15 57.33 26.37
N PHE A 11 9.61 57.28 27.62
CA PHE A 11 10.59 56.28 28.05
C PHE A 11 9.98 54.89 28.32
N ILE A 12 8.68 54.80 28.62
CA ILE A 12 7.98 53.51 28.77
C ILE A 12 7.55 52.95 27.40
N ALA A 13 7.35 53.79 26.38
CA ALA A 13 7.09 53.34 25.01
C ALA A 13 8.37 52.93 24.23
N MET A 14 9.56 53.41 24.62
CA MET A 14 10.84 53.07 23.97
C MET A 14 11.56 51.86 24.61
N ALA A 15 10.95 51.20 25.60
CA ALA A 15 11.46 49.95 26.18
C ALA A 15 10.66 48.70 25.73
N TRP A 16 9.71 48.87 24.80
CA TRP A 16 8.96 47.80 24.14
C TRP A 16 9.34 47.67 22.66
N THR A 17 10.64 47.76 22.37
CA THR A 17 11.25 47.25 21.14
C THR A 17 12.45 46.36 21.47
N ALA A 18 12.43 45.70 22.62
CA ALA A 18 13.04 44.37 22.70
C ALA A 18 11.99 43.45 22.09
N ALA A 19 12.25 42.94 20.87
CA ALA A 19 11.41 41.93 20.25
C ALA A 19 11.01 40.91 21.31
N ALA A 20 9.71 40.67 21.48
CA ALA A 20 9.22 39.63 22.36
C ALA A 20 9.84 38.31 21.86
N GLN A 21 10.94 37.91 22.49
CA GLN A 21 11.70 36.71 22.15
C GLN A 21 10.75 35.54 22.35
N THR A 22 10.42 34.84 21.28
CA THR A 22 9.31 33.87 21.31
C THR A 22 9.68 32.69 22.22
N ASP A 23 8.93 32.51 23.31
CA ASP A 23 9.02 31.30 24.14
C ASP A 23 8.47 30.05 23.44
N VAL A 24 7.85 30.24 22.27
CA VAL A 24 7.37 29.19 21.38
C VAL A 24 8.51 28.76 20.45
N PRO A 25 8.82 27.46 20.36
CA PRO A 25 9.79 26.97 19.39
C PRO A 25 9.24 27.08 17.96
N LYS A 26 10.11 27.53 17.05
CA LYS A 26 9.82 27.60 15.61
C LYS A 26 9.88 26.24 14.94
N ILE A 27 10.84 25.42 15.36
CA ILE A 27 11.03 24.06 14.86
C ILE A 27 11.13 23.14 16.05
N THR A 28 10.48 21.98 15.95
CA THR A 28 10.70 20.88 16.89
C THR A 28 11.10 19.62 16.15
N LEU A 29 12.05 18.88 16.72
CA LEU A 29 12.59 17.64 16.15
C LEU A 29 12.54 16.56 17.23
N SER A 30 11.96 15.42 16.89
CA SER A 30 11.95 14.23 17.75
C SER A 30 12.83 13.15 17.16
N PHE A 31 13.43 12.33 18.02
CA PHE A 31 14.38 11.28 17.66
C PHE A 31 14.00 10.00 18.40
N ASN A 32 14.40 8.84 17.87
CA ASN A 32 14.40 7.62 18.67
C ASN A 32 15.43 7.77 19.80
N GLU A 33 14.96 8.01 21.03
CA GLU A 33 15.83 8.26 22.18
C GLU A 33 16.74 7.07 22.47
N GLU A 34 16.24 5.83 22.40
CA GLU A 34 17.02 4.63 22.69
C GLU A 34 18.21 4.49 21.74
N ARG A 35 18.03 4.88 20.48
CA ARG A 35 19.05 4.77 19.45
C ARG A 35 20.02 5.95 19.41
N PHE A 36 19.53 7.17 19.68
CA PHE A 36 20.26 8.40 19.34
C PHE A 36 20.64 9.29 20.51
N LYS A 37 20.22 8.98 21.75
CA LYS A 37 20.63 9.75 22.93
C LYS A 37 22.15 9.82 23.03
N ASP A 38 22.63 11.01 23.41
CA ASP A 38 24.04 11.38 23.52
C ASP A 38 24.84 11.34 22.21
N GLN A 39 24.17 11.24 21.05
CA GLN A 39 24.81 11.44 19.76
C GLN A 39 24.83 12.90 19.33
N GLU A 40 25.82 13.24 18.50
CA GLU A 40 25.89 14.53 17.84
C GLU A 40 24.78 14.67 16.79
N VAL A 41 24.15 15.84 16.80
CA VAL A 41 23.15 16.30 15.82
C VAL A 41 23.62 17.64 15.27
N LYS A 42 23.50 17.81 13.96
CA LYS A 42 23.80 19.05 13.25
C LYS A 42 22.58 19.55 12.50
N PHE A 43 22.42 20.87 12.47
CA PHE A 43 21.28 21.52 11.85
C PHE A 43 21.68 22.86 11.26
N TYR A 44 21.19 23.17 10.07
CA TYR A 44 21.49 24.41 9.37
C TYR A 44 20.20 25.21 9.18
N PHE A 45 20.24 26.50 9.49
CA PHE A 45 19.09 27.37 9.25
C PHE A 45 19.48 28.82 9.03
N VAL A 46 18.63 29.52 8.29
CA VAL A 46 18.72 30.96 8.04
C VAL A 46 17.57 31.64 8.77
N TYR A 47 17.88 32.58 9.66
CA TYR A 47 16.89 33.24 10.52
C TYR A 47 16.71 34.74 10.24
N ALA A 48 17.47 35.27 9.27
CA ALA A 48 17.42 36.66 8.84
C ALA A 48 17.55 36.76 7.32
N ARG A 49 17.10 37.86 6.71
CA ARG A 49 17.26 38.09 5.25
C ARG A 49 18.60 38.75 4.90
N ASP A 50 19.10 39.57 5.81
CA ASP A 50 20.34 40.33 5.67
C ASP A 50 20.91 40.69 7.06
N GLU A 51 22.08 41.32 7.10
CA GLU A 51 22.75 41.70 8.35
C GLU A 51 21.95 42.73 9.17
N ALA A 52 21.14 43.56 8.52
CA ALA A 52 20.31 44.54 9.20
C ALA A 52 19.12 43.86 9.90
N ASP A 53 18.50 42.87 9.26
CA ASP A 53 17.45 42.02 9.84
C ASP A 53 17.99 41.13 10.97
N ALA A 54 19.23 40.64 10.86
CA ALA A 54 19.89 39.85 11.92
C ALA A 54 20.21 40.69 13.17
N LYS A 55 20.36 42.01 13.03
CA LYS A 55 20.91 42.87 14.08
C LYS A 55 20.06 42.84 15.36
N GLY A 56 20.65 42.34 16.44
CA GLY A 56 20.03 42.29 17.77
C GLY A 56 19.03 41.15 17.96
N LYS A 57 18.79 40.34 16.94
CA LYS A 57 18.07 39.06 17.07
C LYS A 57 19.00 38.03 17.73
N LYS A 58 18.40 37.12 18.50
CA LYS A 58 19.08 36.00 19.15
C LYS A 58 18.37 34.71 18.83
N THR A 59 19.11 33.62 18.78
CA THR A 59 18.56 32.27 18.56
C THR A 59 19.00 31.36 19.69
N TYR A 60 18.13 30.42 20.04
CA TYR A 60 18.39 29.45 21.11
C TYR A 60 18.02 28.06 20.65
N ILE A 61 18.74 27.07 21.14
CA ILE A 61 18.42 25.65 20.94
C ILE A 61 18.39 24.96 22.29
N ASP A 62 17.31 24.23 22.53
CA ASP A 62 17.18 23.22 23.57
C ASP A 62 17.44 21.87 22.90
N TRP A 63 18.47 21.16 23.34
CA TRP A 63 18.92 19.88 22.76
C TRP A 63 18.18 18.67 23.33
N GLY A 64 17.05 18.90 24.01
CA GLY A 64 16.15 17.89 24.55
C GLY A 64 16.12 17.82 26.09
N ASP A 65 17.09 18.45 26.77
CA ASP A 65 17.17 18.50 28.24
C ASP A 65 16.28 19.59 28.87
N GLY A 66 15.58 20.40 28.07
CA GLY A 66 14.78 21.53 28.53
C GLY A 66 15.58 22.83 28.71
N VAL A 67 16.89 22.83 28.42
CA VAL A 67 17.77 23.98 28.65
C VAL A 67 18.06 24.72 27.34
N LYS A 68 17.53 25.94 27.21
CA LYS A 68 17.80 26.84 26.08
C LYS A 68 19.25 27.32 26.11
N LYS A 69 20.02 27.04 25.05
CA LYS A 69 21.39 27.56 24.85
C LYS A 69 21.40 28.54 23.69
N GLU A 70 21.94 29.74 23.91
CA GLU A 70 22.13 30.72 22.85
C GLU A 70 23.12 30.18 21.82
N VAL A 71 22.75 30.24 20.54
CA VAL A 71 23.62 29.77 19.44
C VAL A 71 24.27 30.98 18.78
N ILE A 72 25.61 30.97 18.76
CA ILE A 72 26.41 32.00 18.12
C ILE A 72 27.42 31.27 17.25
N ASP A 73 27.17 31.24 15.94
CA ASP A 73 28.16 30.72 14.99
C ASP A 73 29.16 31.83 14.66
N GLN A 74 30.38 31.70 15.17
CA GLN A 74 31.44 32.72 14.98
C GLN A 74 32.09 32.64 13.60
N ASN A 75 31.80 31.59 12.82
CA ASN A 75 32.47 31.29 11.55
C ASN A 75 31.56 31.52 10.32
N LYS A 76 30.25 31.74 10.53
CA LYS A 76 29.29 32.08 9.47
C LYS A 76 28.87 33.54 9.53
N THR A 77 28.29 34.04 8.43
CA THR A 77 27.65 35.36 8.44
C THR A 77 26.55 35.37 9.51
N PRO A 78 26.22 36.53 10.12
CA PRO A 78 25.22 36.63 11.20
C PRO A 78 23.81 36.12 10.85
N ILE A 79 23.59 35.64 9.63
CA ILE A 79 22.32 35.29 9.01
C ILE A 79 22.10 33.76 9.00
N GLU A 80 23.17 32.99 8.81
CA GLU A 80 23.15 31.53 8.67
C GLU A 80 23.82 30.88 9.88
N ILE A 81 23.17 29.88 10.47
CA ILE A 81 23.65 29.18 11.65
C ILE A 81 23.86 27.71 11.33
N GLU A 82 25.07 27.20 11.58
CA GLU A 82 25.35 25.79 11.72
C GLU A 82 25.36 25.42 13.21
N ALA A 83 24.25 24.86 13.68
CA ALA A 83 24.12 24.43 15.06
C ALA A 83 24.59 22.98 15.20
N THR A 84 25.57 22.75 16.09
CA THR A 84 26.02 21.42 16.47
C THR A 84 25.85 21.22 17.98
N GLY A 85 25.31 20.07 18.38
CA GLY A 85 25.12 19.74 19.78
C GLY A 85 24.83 18.28 20.01
N ILE A 86 24.90 17.87 21.28
CA ILE A 86 24.61 16.51 21.71
C ILE A 86 23.12 16.41 22.07
N TYR A 87 22.39 15.52 21.41
CA TYR A 87 21.00 15.24 21.73
C TYR A 87 20.89 14.60 23.12
N LYS A 88 20.06 15.15 24.00
CA LYS A 88 19.99 14.77 25.43
C LYS A 88 18.80 13.87 25.81
N GLY A 89 18.07 13.36 24.82
CA GLY A 89 16.77 12.71 25.04
C GLY A 89 15.66 13.75 25.02
N GLY A 90 14.43 13.38 24.67
CA GLY A 90 13.31 14.31 24.50
C GLY A 90 13.21 14.99 23.11
N THR A 91 12.69 16.22 23.06
CA THR A 91 12.46 16.95 21.80
C THR A 91 13.44 18.09 21.66
N ILE A 92 14.19 18.14 20.57
CA ILE A 92 15.01 19.32 20.24
C ILE A 92 14.08 20.45 19.81
N LYS A 93 14.31 21.65 20.35
CA LYS A 93 13.49 22.83 20.11
C LYS A 93 14.36 24.00 19.69
N ILE A 94 14.04 24.60 18.54
CA ILE A 94 14.75 25.75 17.98
C ILE A 94 13.89 26.99 18.18
N TYR A 95 14.44 27.99 18.87
CA TYR A 95 13.80 29.27 19.13
C TYR A 95 14.53 30.35 18.32
N ALA A 96 13.86 30.88 17.31
CA ALA A 96 14.33 31.98 16.48
C ALA A 96 13.17 32.96 16.23
N PRO A 97 13.43 34.25 15.98
CA PRO A 97 12.37 35.21 15.65
C PRO A 97 11.61 34.81 14.38
N ASP A 98 12.38 34.49 13.33
CA ASP A 98 11.93 34.04 12.02
C ASP A 98 12.86 32.94 11.52
N ILE A 99 12.41 32.12 10.57
CA ILE A 99 13.24 31.14 9.86
C ILE A 99 12.81 31.15 8.40
N TYR A 100 13.77 31.36 7.50
CA TYR A 100 13.58 31.46 6.05
C TYR A 100 14.08 30.23 5.30
N ARG A 101 15.13 29.59 5.80
CA ARG A 101 15.67 28.35 5.23
C ARG A 101 16.01 27.35 6.32
N VAL A 102 15.74 26.09 6.06
CA VAL A 102 16.14 24.95 6.88
C VAL A 102 16.83 23.93 6.01
N GLU A 103 18.00 23.50 6.45
CA GLU A 103 18.75 22.39 5.85
C GLU A 103 19.12 21.42 6.97
N ASN A 104 18.73 20.16 6.82
CA ASN A 104 19.13 19.09 7.70
C ASN A 104 19.67 17.92 6.89
N TYR A 105 20.97 17.69 6.96
CA TYR A 105 21.66 16.62 6.25
C TYR A 105 21.89 15.36 7.11
N TYR A 106 21.32 15.31 8.32
CA TYR A 106 21.50 14.21 9.28
C TYR A 106 20.15 13.66 9.78
N VAL A 107 19.17 13.59 8.88
CA VAL A 107 17.76 13.29 9.19
C VAL A 107 17.54 11.79 9.47
N ASN A 108 18.53 10.94 9.20
CA ASN A 108 18.48 9.51 9.50
C ASN A 108 18.22 9.19 11.00
N LYS A 109 18.20 10.20 11.87
CA LYS A 109 17.90 10.09 13.30
C LYS A 109 16.51 10.61 13.72
N VAL A 110 15.82 11.35 12.85
CA VAL A 110 14.61 12.12 13.19
C VAL A 110 13.36 11.26 12.96
N THR A 111 12.52 11.12 13.99
CA THR A 111 11.22 10.44 13.93
C THR A 111 10.06 11.41 13.75
N ASN A 112 10.24 12.71 13.98
CA ASN A 112 9.26 13.76 13.68
C ASN A 112 9.94 15.12 13.51
N ILE A 113 9.47 15.91 12.55
CA ILE A 113 9.86 17.31 12.35
C ILE A 113 8.61 18.17 12.21
N ASP A 114 8.47 19.18 13.05
CA ASP A 114 7.38 20.16 12.98
C ASP A 114 7.96 21.54 12.65
N VAL A 115 7.60 22.04 11.46
CA VAL A 115 7.92 23.38 10.95
C VAL A 115 6.67 24.27 10.86
N SER A 116 5.56 23.88 11.48
CA SER A 116 4.28 24.59 11.36
C SER A 116 4.30 26.00 11.99
N ASN A 117 5.30 26.29 12.83
CA ASN A 117 5.53 27.63 13.40
C ASN A 117 6.52 28.50 12.59
N THR A 118 6.88 28.11 11.35
CA THR A 118 7.74 28.89 10.43
C THR A 118 6.98 29.39 9.19
N PRO A 119 6.04 30.33 9.33
CA PRO A 119 5.26 30.84 8.18
C PRO A 119 6.09 31.63 7.16
N GLU A 120 7.30 32.06 7.53
CA GLU A 120 8.27 32.75 6.66
C GLU A 120 9.22 31.79 5.92
N LEU A 121 9.06 30.47 6.10
CA LEU A 121 9.94 29.47 5.48
C LEU A 121 9.81 29.50 3.96
N GLU A 122 10.92 29.74 3.28
CA GLU A 122 11.02 29.79 1.81
C GLU A 122 11.69 28.52 1.26
N GLU A 123 12.61 27.90 2.00
CA GLU A 123 13.35 26.72 1.55
C GLU A 123 13.43 25.66 2.67
N LEU A 124 13.05 24.43 2.34
CA LEU A 124 13.17 23.27 3.23
C LEU A 124 13.99 22.18 2.53
N SER A 125 15.10 21.79 3.13
CA SER A 125 15.93 20.67 2.69
C SER A 125 16.14 19.67 3.83
N ILE A 126 15.81 18.42 3.59
CA ILE A 126 15.85 17.32 4.54
C ILE A 126 16.46 16.12 3.81
N ASP A 127 17.68 15.74 4.17
CA ASP A 127 18.38 14.60 3.56
C ASP A 127 18.64 13.52 4.63
N ALA A 128 18.06 12.35 4.42
CA ALA A 128 18.39 11.16 5.16
C ALA A 128 19.42 10.35 4.36
N ASP A 129 20.68 10.38 4.80
CA ASP A 129 21.77 9.59 4.21
C ASP A 129 21.39 8.10 4.13
N GLY A 130 21.12 7.63 2.91
CA GLY A 130 21.01 6.22 2.56
C GLY A 130 19.60 5.64 2.57
N TYR A 131 19.25 4.95 1.47
CA TYR A 131 18.07 4.08 1.30
C TYR A 131 17.94 2.94 2.35
N ALA A 132 18.84 2.85 3.34
CA ALA A 132 19.14 1.62 4.05
C ALA A 132 18.49 1.49 5.44
N ASP A 133 17.80 2.50 5.96
CA ASP A 133 17.11 2.38 7.25
C ASP A 133 15.74 3.07 7.22
N GLN A 134 14.79 2.41 6.57
CA GLN A 134 13.38 2.80 6.39
C GLN A 134 12.56 2.83 7.71
N THR A 135 13.20 2.94 8.88
CA THR A 135 12.55 2.82 10.18
C THR A 135 11.89 4.11 10.67
N ASN A 136 12.18 5.26 10.06
CA ASN A 136 11.54 6.53 10.40
C ASN A 136 10.33 6.77 9.51
N THR A 137 9.16 6.35 9.98
CA THR A 137 7.86 6.58 9.33
C THR A 137 7.12 7.73 10.01
N LEU A 138 6.90 8.81 9.27
CA LEU A 138 5.92 9.84 9.60
C LEU A 138 4.56 9.39 9.07
N GLU A 139 3.54 9.37 9.92
CA GLU A 139 2.16 9.13 9.43
C GLU A 139 1.73 10.24 8.44
N HIS A 140 2.18 11.47 8.71
CA HIS A 140 1.85 12.64 7.93
C HIS A 140 2.93 13.73 8.06
N PHE A 141 3.24 14.42 6.96
CA PHE A 141 4.08 15.63 6.96
C PHE A 141 3.25 16.86 6.56
N ASP A 142 3.10 17.81 7.49
CA ASP A 142 2.30 19.03 7.27
C ASP A 142 3.19 20.26 6.95
N LEU A 143 3.10 20.74 5.71
CA LEU A 143 3.69 22.00 5.21
C LEU A 143 2.62 23.06 4.90
N SER A 144 1.36 22.84 5.29
CA SER A 144 0.23 23.73 4.92
C SER A 144 0.35 25.15 5.49
N LYS A 145 1.09 25.32 6.60
CA LYS A 145 1.33 26.64 7.21
C LYS A 145 2.54 27.37 6.64
N ASN A 146 3.33 26.72 5.78
CA ASN A 146 4.56 27.25 5.20
C ASN A 146 4.28 27.84 3.81
N THR A 147 3.32 28.77 3.71
CA THR A 147 2.77 29.24 2.44
C THR A 147 3.75 30.05 1.57
N LYS A 148 4.93 30.38 2.09
CA LYS A 148 6.00 31.09 1.39
C LYS A 148 7.07 30.17 0.80
N LEU A 149 6.90 28.84 0.94
CA LEU A 149 7.82 27.86 0.37
C LEU A 149 7.96 28.05 -1.15
N LYS A 150 9.21 28.12 -1.59
CA LYS A 150 9.65 28.14 -2.98
C LYS A 150 10.34 26.83 -3.35
N LYS A 151 11.05 26.21 -2.39
CA LYS A 151 11.79 24.96 -2.61
C LYS A 151 11.56 23.99 -1.47
N VAL A 152 11.23 22.76 -1.83
CA VAL A 152 11.16 21.61 -0.91
C VAL A 152 12.04 20.52 -1.50
N SER A 153 12.98 20.01 -0.71
CA SER A 153 13.82 18.86 -1.04
C SER A 153 13.84 17.90 0.13
N VAL A 154 13.22 16.75 -0.01
CA VAL A 154 13.15 15.71 1.02
C VAL A 154 13.60 14.39 0.41
N ASN A 155 14.64 13.78 0.96
CA ASN A 155 15.15 12.49 0.49
C ASN A 155 15.09 11.47 1.63
N GLY A 156 14.51 10.31 1.37
CA GLY A 156 14.55 9.16 2.29
C GLY A 156 13.71 9.31 3.56
N VAL A 157 12.71 10.18 3.58
CA VAL A 157 11.75 10.30 4.69
C VAL A 157 10.46 9.57 4.35
N ASN A 158 10.13 8.49 5.07
CA ASN A 158 8.89 7.77 4.86
C ASN A 158 7.70 8.59 5.38
N ALA A 159 6.93 9.19 4.48
CA ALA A 159 5.71 9.93 4.79
C ALA A 159 4.63 9.61 3.73
N PRO A 160 3.71 8.66 4.01
CA PRO A 160 2.70 8.27 3.04
C PRO A 160 1.78 9.41 2.59
N ARG A 161 1.64 10.44 3.43
CA ARG A 161 0.79 11.61 3.20
C ARG A 161 1.51 12.91 3.51
N ILE A 162 1.36 13.88 2.63
CA ILE A 162 1.87 15.25 2.79
C ILE A 162 0.74 16.26 2.58
N SER A 163 0.77 17.37 3.31
CA SER A 163 -0.07 18.53 3.02
C SER A 163 0.81 19.72 2.64
N VAL A 164 0.61 20.25 1.43
CA VAL A 164 1.37 21.40 0.90
C VAL A 164 0.38 22.46 0.45
N MET A 165 0.57 23.70 0.90
CA MET A 165 -0.18 24.86 0.42
C MET A 165 0.81 25.99 0.12
N ALA A 166 1.48 25.90 -1.01
CA ALA A 166 2.61 26.76 -1.35
C ALA A 166 2.43 27.37 -2.77
N PRO A 167 1.76 28.53 -2.89
CA PRO A 167 1.49 29.18 -4.17
C PRO A 167 2.74 29.70 -4.88
N ASP A 168 3.82 29.90 -4.15
CA ASP A 168 5.12 30.33 -4.69
C ASP A 168 6.10 29.18 -4.93
N LEU A 169 5.66 27.92 -4.78
CA LEU A 169 6.50 26.74 -4.94
C LEU A 169 6.99 26.60 -6.38
N GLN A 170 8.30 26.41 -6.53
CA GLN A 170 9.04 26.36 -7.79
C GLN A 170 9.72 25.00 -7.98
N GLU A 171 10.27 24.44 -6.90
CA GLU A 171 10.98 23.16 -6.91
C GLU A 171 10.43 22.25 -5.80
N PHE A 172 10.03 21.04 -6.18
CA PHE A 172 9.59 20.01 -5.24
C PHE A 172 10.32 18.70 -5.53
N THR A 173 11.17 18.30 -4.61
CA THR A 173 11.84 17.00 -4.61
C THR A 173 11.39 16.22 -3.38
N TRP A 174 10.83 15.04 -3.60
CA TRP A 174 10.52 14.07 -2.56
C TRP A 174 10.93 12.69 -3.04
N LYS A 175 12.21 12.32 -2.88
CA LYS A 175 12.76 11.10 -3.46
C LYS A 175 12.79 9.97 -2.44
N GLY A 176 12.13 8.85 -2.76
CA GLY A 176 11.93 7.83 -1.75
C GLY A 176 11.00 8.34 -0.65
N GLY A 177 10.39 7.42 0.10
CA GLY A 177 9.59 7.84 1.24
C GLY A 177 8.12 7.51 1.16
N LYS A 178 7.73 6.55 0.32
CA LYS A 178 6.42 5.89 0.40
C LYS A 178 5.23 6.82 0.15
N LEU A 179 5.44 7.98 -0.49
CA LEU A 179 4.38 8.95 -0.73
C LEU A 179 3.32 8.38 -1.68
N GLN A 180 2.05 8.41 -1.29
CA GLN A 180 0.96 7.75 -2.02
C GLN A 180 0.10 8.72 -2.83
N GLU A 181 -0.09 9.93 -2.28
CA GLU A 181 -0.84 11.01 -2.91
C GLU A 181 -0.04 12.31 -2.80
N LEU A 182 -0.06 13.10 -3.88
CA LEU A 182 0.51 14.44 -3.88
C LEU A 182 -0.41 15.41 -4.61
N ASP A 183 -0.83 16.45 -3.90
CA ASP A 183 -1.60 17.56 -4.46
C ASP A 183 -0.77 18.85 -4.42
N LEU A 184 -0.37 19.32 -5.60
CA LEU A 184 0.31 20.59 -5.86
C LEU A 184 -0.53 21.46 -6.82
N SER A 185 -1.86 21.31 -6.80
CA SER A 185 -2.79 22.09 -7.63
C SER A 185 -2.74 23.60 -7.33
N ASP A 186 -2.36 23.96 -6.10
CA ASP A 186 -2.17 25.33 -5.64
C ASP A 186 -0.78 25.91 -5.95
N SER A 187 0.10 25.19 -6.66
CA SER A 187 1.48 25.61 -6.94
C SER A 187 1.72 25.97 -8.42
N PRO A 188 1.22 27.11 -8.92
CA PRO A 188 1.26 27.48 -10.35
C PRO A 188 2.66 27.81 -10.90
N LYS A 189 3.67 27.95 -10.03
CA LYS A 189 5.05 28.32 -10.40
C LYS A 189 6.02 27.13 -10.48
N LEU A 190 5.53 25.91 -10.27
CA LEU A 190 6.35 24.69 -10.19
C LEU A 190 6.99 24.36 -11.54
N TYR A 191 8.31 24.33 -11.62
CA TYR A 191 9.07 23.93 -12.83
C TYR A 191 9.94 22.70 -12.66
N HIS A 192 10.21 22.30 -11.42
CA HIS A 192 10.97 21.12 -11.07
C HIS A 192 10.16 20.24 -10.13
N LEU A 193 9.95 18.99 -10.53
CA LEU A 193 9.29 17.97 -9.74
C LEU A 193 10.13 16.69 -9.81
N ASP A 194 10.66 16.21 -8.69
CA ASP A 194 11.29 14.89 -8.60
C ASP A 194 10.63 14.13 -7.46
N VAL A 195 9.73 13.20 -7.80
CA VAL A 195 8.97 12.37 -6.86
C VAL A 195 9.20 10.89 -7.11
N ARG A 196 10.37 10.55 -7.68
CA ARG A 196 10.68 9.16 -8.00
C ARG A 196 10.84 8.29 -6.75
N ASP A 197 10.73 6.99 -6.97
CA ASP A 197 10.87 5.97 -5.93
C ASP A 197 9.81 6.10 -4.81
N ASN A 198 8.57 6.43 -5.17
CA ASN A 198 7.44 6.52 -4.24
C ASN A 198 6.31 5.53 -4.63
N MET A 199 5.15 5.74 -4.04
CA MET A 199 3.92 4.96 -4.23
C MET A 199 2.82 5.78 -4.89
N LEU A 200 3.16 6.85 -5.61
CA LEU A 200 2.15 7.79 -6.08
C LEU A 200 1.19 7.09 -7.03
N PHE A 201 -0.06 6.98 -6.61
CA PHE A 201 -1.17 6.56 -7.46
C PHE A 201 -2.02 7.76 -7.88
N THR A 202 -1.90 8.87 -7.15
CA THR A 202 -2.52 10.16 -7.48
C THR A 202 -1.49 11.29 -7.44
N LEU A 203 -1.41 12.06 -8.53
CA LEU A 203 -0.63 13.29 -8.62
C LEU A 203 -1.48 14.39 -9.25
N ARG A 204 -1.67 15.48 -8.51
CA ARG A 204 -2.37 16.69 -8.99
C ARG A 204 -1.41 17.84 -9.10
N LEU A 205 -1.38 18.48 -10.26
CA LEU A 205 -0.56 19.66 -10.52
C LEU A 205 -1.46 20.84 -10.89
N SER A 206 -0.95 22.06 -10.76
CA SER A 206 -1.71 23.25 -11.14
C SER A 206 -1.87 23.35 -12.66
N PRO A 207 -3.08 23.60 -13.20
CA PRO A 207 -3.27 23.83 -14.64
C PRO A 207 -2.50 25.02 -15.22
N GLU A 208 -2.05 25.94 -14.36
CA GLU A 208 -1.28 27.14 -14.75
C GLU A 208 0.20 26.84 -14.96
N VAL A 209 0.69 25.71 -14.46
CA VAL A 209 2.09 25.26 -14.58
C VAL A 209 2.53 25.14 -16.04
N LYS A 210 1.60 24.80 -16.93
CA LYS A 210 1.88 24.77 -18.37
C LYS A 210 2.25 26.13 -18.95
N ASN A 211 2.02 27.25 -18.24
CA ASN A 211 2.37 28.60 -18.69
C ASN A 211 3.66 29.12 -18.03
N SER A 212 4.11 28.51 -16.93
CA SER A 212 5.33 28.93 -16.23
C SER A 212 6.61 28.68 -17.04
N HIS A 213 6.57 27.89 -18.12
CA HIS A 213 7.75 27.69 -18.99
C HIS A 213 8.27 28.96 -19.67
N LEU A 214 7.45 30.03 -19.66
CA LEU A 214 7.84 31.35 -20.14
C LEU A 214 8.67 32.14 -19.11
N GLN A 215 8.93 31.59 -17.92
CA GLN A 215 9.71 32.26 -16.89
C GLN A 215 11.22 32.17 -17.21
N ILE A 216 11.85 33.34 -17.22
CA ILE A 216 13.30 33.49 -17.20
C ILE A 216 13.73 33.27 -15.75
N ASP A 217 14.74 32.43 -15.51
CA ASP A 217 15.33 32.29 -14.18
C ASP A 217 15.81 33.68 -13.71
N PRO A 218 15.16 34.31 -12.71
CA PRO A 218 15.52 35.65 -12.29
C PRO A 218 16.91 35.70 -11.65
N ASN A 219 17.49 34.54 -11.28
CA ASN A 219 18.82 34.40 -10.69
C ASN A 219 19.89 33.97 -11.72
N SER A 220 19.51 33.79 -12.98
CA SER A 220 20.45 33.46 -14.06
C SER A 220 21.09 34.72 -14.63
N ASP A 221 22.37 34.94 -14.34
CA ASP A 221 23.21 35.99 -14.93
C ASP A 221 23.27 35.96 -16.47
N SER A 222 22.69 34.92 -17.09
CA SER A 222 22.76 34.67 -18.54
C SER A 222 21.41 34.72 -19.26
N GLY A 223 20.32 35.13 -18.59
CA GLY A 223 18.99 35.18 -19.20
C GLY A 223 18.53 33.81 -19.75
N LYS A 224 19.10 32.71 -19.23
CA LYS A 224 18.75 31.35 -19.64
C LYS A 224 17.34 31.02 -19.16
N ARG A 225 16.57 30.38 -20.04
CA ARG A 225 15.27 29.80 -19.71
C ARG A 225 15.45 28.70 -18.67
N VAL A 226 14.47 28.55 -17.79
CA VAL A 226 14.42 27.46 -16.82
C VAL A 226 14.26 26.13 -17.56
N ASN A 227 15.08 25.12 -17.23
CA ASN A 227 14.89 23.77 -17.73
C ASN A 227 13.81 23.08 -16.89
N TRP A 228 12.84 22.49 -17.55
CA TRP A 228 11.73 21.81 -16.92
C TRP A 228 12.10 20.35 -16.71
N HIS A 229 11.91 19.85 -15.50
CA HIS A 229 12.28 18.49 -15.16
C HIS A 229 11.24 17.87 -14.25
N TYR A 230 10.49 16.91 -14.78
CA TYR A 230 9.55 16.07 -14.05
C TYR A 230 10.05 14.64 -14.03
N ASP A 231 10.40 14.15 -12.85
CA ASP A 231 10.70 12.77 -12.60
C ASP A 231 9.60 12.17 -11.73
N ILE A 232 8.69 11.44 -12.39
CA ILE A 232 7.61 10.67 -11.76
C ILE A 232 7.88 9.16 -11.87
N SER A 233 9.12 8.76 -12.20
CA SER A 233 9.49 7.36 -12.35
C SER A 233 9.33 6.56 -11.06
N ASN A 234 9.21 5.25 -11.20
CA ASN A 234 9.14 4.33 -10.08
C ASN A 234 8.00 4.70 -9.10
N ASN A 235 6.79 4.88 -9.64
CA ASN A 235 5.53 5.17 -8.93
C ASN A 235 4.39 4.19 -9.34
N LEU A 236 3.16 4.40 -8.88
CA LEU A 236 1.97 3.57 -9.16
C LEU A 236 0.95 4.29 -10.05
N LEU A 237 1.39 5.25 -10.87
CA LEU A 237 0.48 6.06 -11.70
C LEU A 237 -0.11 5.20 -12.81
N THR A 238 -1.44 5.31 -13.00
CA THR A 238 -2.16 4.65 -14.09
C THR A 238 -1.88 5.33 -15.44
N ALA A 239 -2.22 4.67 -16.54
CA ALA A 239 -2.04 5.23 -17.88
C ALA A 239 -2.80 6.55 -18.01
N CYS A 240 -4.00 6.62 -17.44
CA CYS A 240 -4.79 7.83 -17.41
C CYS A 240 -4.17 8.96 -16.60
N ALA A 241 -3.58 8.68 -15.44
CA ALA A 241 -2.88 9.70 -14.68
C ALA A 241 -1.69 10.28 -15.49
N ILE A 242 -0.92 9.41 -16.15
CA ILE A 242 0.24 9.83 -16.96
C ILE A 242 -0.21 10.59 -18.21
N ASN A 243 -1.23 10.10 -18.93
CA ASN A 243 -1.81 10.78 -20.08
C ASN A 243 -2.32 12.18 -19.69
N TYR A 244 -3.04 12.28 -18.57
CA TYR A 244 -3.52 13.56 -18.06
C TYR A 244 -2.36 14.53 -17.76
N ILE A 245 -1.25 14.03 -17.20
CA ILE A 245 -0.05 14.85 -16.97
C ILE A 245 0.57 15.33 -18.28
N LEU A 246 0.73 14.43 -19.25
CA LEU A 246 1.27 14.73 -20.58
C LEU A 246 0.42 15.76 -21.34
N GLU A 247 -0.90 15.69 -21.24
CA GLU A 247 -1.82 16.63 -21.91
C GLU A 247 -1.82 18.00 -21.25
N ASN A 248 -1.90 18.03 -19.92
CA ASN A 248 -2.25 19.25 -19.19
C ASN A 248 -1.05 20.00 -18.62
N TYR A 249 0.05 19.30 -18.32
CA TYR A 249 1.19 19.88 -17.61
C TYR A 249 2.49 19.84 -18.42
N VAL A 250 2.58 18.99 -19.45
CA VAL A 250 3.76 18.95 -20.32
C VAL A 250 3.59 19.89 -21.52
N PRO A 251 4.40 20.98 -21.60
CA PRO A 251 4.31 21.90 -22.73
C PRO A 251 4.77 21.22 -24.02
N THR A 252 4.21 21.66 -25.15
CA THR A 252 4.74 21.26 -26.45
C THR A 252 6.07 21.99 -26.69
N PRO A 253 7.18 21.30 -27.03
CA PRO A 253 8.48 21.94 -27.16
C PRO A 253 8.46 23.08 -28.20
N THR A 254 8.78 24.33 -27.80
CA THR A 254 8.89 25.47 -28.71
C THR A 254 10.36 25.89 -28.92
N GLY A 255 11.13 25.08 -29.66
CA GLY A 255 12.54 25.41 -29.99
C GLY A 255 13.54 24.95 -28.92
N ASP A 256 14.28 25.89 -28.31
CA ASP A 256 15.42 25.62 -27.40
C ASP A 256 15.01 25.14 -25.98
N GLU A 257 13.71 24.97 -25.73
CA GLU A 257 13.17 24.54 -24.44
C GLU A 257 13.46 23.04 -24.21
N ARG A 258 14.18 22.75 -23.12
CA ARG A 258 14.41 21.37 -22.69
C ARG A 258 13.43 21.03 -21.57
N PHE A 259 12.38 20.32 -21.94
CA PHE A 259 11.53 19.60 -21.01
C PHE A 259 12.04 18.17 -20.88
N SER A 260 12.26 17.72 -19.65
CA SER A 260 12.65 16.35 -19.31
C SER A 260 11.52 15.71 -18.52
N LEU A 261 11.04 14.56 -19.00
CA LEU A 261 10.11 13.70 -18.27
C LEU A 261 10.70 12.32 -18.14
N SER A 262 10.78 11.84 -16.91
CA SER A 262 11.06 10.47 -16.55
C SER A 262 9.81 9.88 -15.90
N TYR A 263 9.35 8.74 -16.40
CA TYR A 263 8.08 8.12 -15.98
C TYR A 263 8.15 6.59 -15.91
N ASP A 264 9.29 5.98 -16.21
CA ASP A 264 9.47 4.53 -16.22
C ASP A 264 10.23 4.09 -14.95
N PRO A 265 9.75 3.11 -14.15
CA PRO A 265 8.50 2.35 -14.31
C PRO A 265 7.29 2.96 -13.58
N ASN A 266 6.11 2.82 -14.16
CA ASN A 266 4.81 3.10 -13.52
C ASN A 266 3.80 2.02 -13.91
N SER A 267 2.82 1.73 -13.06
CA SER A 267 1.80 0.70 -13.30
C SER A 267 1.10 0.83 -14.66
N GLY A 268 0.84 2.06 -15.09
CA GLY A 268 0.16 2.36 -16.35
C GLY A 268 1.04 2.41 -17.61
N ILE A 269 2.33 2.09 -17.54
CA ILE A 269 3.29 2.45 -18.60
C ILE A 269 2.93 1.91 -19.99
N HIS A 270 2.40 0.68 -20.05
CA HIS A 270 2.04 0.02 -21.29
C HIS A 270 0.76 0.56 -21.93
N GLY A 271 -0.08 1.26 -21.16
CA GLY A 271 -1.34 1.84 -21.63
C GLY A 271 -1.25 3.28 -22.12
N ILE A 272 -0.10 3.95 -21.94
CA ILE A 272 0.08 5.38 -22.27
C ILE A 272 -0.21 5.65 -23.75
N ASP A 273 -0.83 6.80 -24.04
CA ASP A 273 -1.07 7.28 -25.41
C ASP A 273 0.26 7.59 -26.10
N ASN A 274 0.61 6.76 -27.09
CA ASN A 274 1.87 6.90 -27.82
C ASN A 274 1.89 8.11 -28.77
N VAL A 275 0.74 8.56 -29.27
CA VAL A 275 0.64 9.71 -30.18
C VAL A 275 0.87 10.98 -29.37
N LEU A 276 0.21 11.09 -28.23
CA LEU A 276 0.43 12.16 -27.28
C LEU A 276 1.90 12.19 -26.84
N LEU A 277 2.46 11.05 -26.42
CA LEU A 277 3.85 10.97 -25.98
C LEU A 277 4.83 11.42 -27.07
N LYS A 278 4.67 10.95 -28.32
CA LYS A 278 5.48 11.37 -29.48
C LYS A 278 5.42 12.87 -29.75
N SER A 279 4.28 13.50 -29.47
CA SER A 279 4.10 14.94 -29.68
C SER A 279 4.80 15.80 -28.62
N LYS A 280 5.09 15.21 -27.45
CA LYS A 280 5.62 15.91 -26.27
C LYS A 280 7.09 15.60 -26.00
N ALA A 281 7.56 14.42 -26.37
CA ALA A 281 8.84 13.92 -25.92
C ALA A 281 9.52 12.96 -26.91
N SER A 282 10.86 12.95 -26.89
CA SER A 282 11.71 12.12 -27.75
C SER A 282 12.28 10.90 -26.99
N PHE A 283 11.42 10.11 -26.33
CA PHE A 283 11.86 8.98 -25.48
C PHE A 283 11.42 7.60 -26.02
N ALA A 284 11.90 6.54 -25.38
CA ALA A 284 11.45 5.17 -25.63
C ALA A 284 9.93 5.06 -25.39
N TYR A 285 9.23 4.41 -26.32
CA TYR A 285 7.78 4.28 -26.32
C TYR A 285 7.39 2.90 -25.80
N TYR A 286 6.88 2.85 -24.58
CA TYR A 286 6.36 1.61 -23.97
C TYR A 286 4.83 1.50 -24.06
N GLY A 287 4.14 2.61 -24.31
CA GLY A 287 2.69 2.68 -24.40
C GLY A 287 2.12 2.21 -25.75
N ASN A 288 0.99 1.51 -25.70
CA ASN A 288 0.23 1.05 -26.86
C ASN A 288 -0.93 2.00 -27.26
N GLY A 289 -1.33 2.92 -26.37
CA GLY A 289 -2.49 3.80 -26.54
C GLY A 289 -3.86 3.11 -26.50
N LYS A 290 -3.96 1.92 -25.90
CA LYS A 290 -5.20 1.12 -25.81
C LYS A 290 -6.13 1.60 -24.68
N VAL A 291 -5.59 2.26 -23.67
CA VAL A 291 -6.36 2.75 -22.51
C VAL A 291 -7.10 4.03 -22.85
N SER A 292 -8.40 4.01 -22.64
CA SER A 292 -9.28 5.18 -22.65
C SER A 292 -9.47 5.72 -21.24
N CYS A 293 -9.64 7.03 -21.12
CA CYS A 293 -9.74 7.71 -19.83
C CYS A 293 -11.03 8.54 -19.77
N GLY A 294 -11.87 8.28 -18.78
CA GLY A 294 -13.15 8.98 -18.62
C GLY A 294 -14.06 8.33 -17.60
N ASP A 295 -15.12 9.04 -17.22
CA ASP A 295 -16.15 8.57 -16.29
C ASP A 295 -17.29 7.81 -17.00
N ASP A 296 -17.33 7.82 -18.34
CA ASP A 296 -18.38 7.27 -19.18
C ASP A 296 -18.05 5.90 -19.79
N LEU A 297 -16.93 5.31 -19.35
CA LEU A 297 -16.51 3.97 -19.76
C LEU A 297 -17.54 2.93 -19.32
N LYS A 298 -17.77 1.96 -20.22
CA LYS A 298 -18.68 0.84 -19.99
C LYS A 298 -17.90 -0.48 -20.02
N PRO A 299 -18.37 -1.49 -19.28
CA PRO A 299 -17.82 -2.83 -19.36
C PRO A 299 -17.80 -3.33 -20.82
N ILE A 300 -16.69 -3.96 -21.23
CA ILE A 300 -16.57 -4.62 -22.54
C ILE A 300 -17.52 -5.81 -22.69
N LYS A 301 -18.06 -6.32 -21.58
CA LYS A 301 -19.07 -7.39 -21.52
C LYS A 301 -19.94 -7.28 -20.27
N GLU A 302 -21.12 -7.90 -20.31
CA GLU A 302 -22.13 -7.78 -19.24
C GLU A 302 -21.73 -8.47 -17.93
N THR A 303 -21.01 -9.59 -18.03
CA THR A 303 -20.62 -10.41 -16.88
C THR A 303 -19.12 -10.27 -16.61
N PRO A 304 -18.70 -10.01 -15.36
CA PRO A 304 -17.29 -10.00 -15.00
C PRO A 304 -16.71 -11.41 -15.05
N ASP A 305 -15.45 -11.52 -15.48
CA ASP A 305 -14.70 -12.78 -15.53
C ASP A 305 -14.18 -13.18 -14.15
N ILE A 306 -13.73 -12.18 -13.40
CA ILE A 306 -13.19 -12.35 -12.05
C ILE A 306 -13.94 -11.43 -11.12
N VAL A 307 -14.44 -11.97 -10.01
CA VAL A 307 -14.98 -11.19 -8.90
C VAL A 307 -14.18 -11.50 -7.65
N LEU A 308 -13.53 -10.49 -7.08
CA LEU A 308 -12.84 -10.60 -5.80
C LEU A 308 -13.73 -10.01 -4.72
N THR A 309 -14.06 -10.76 -3.68
CA THR A 309 -14.58 -10.18 -2.44
C THR A 309 -13.41 -9.75 -1.58
N VAL A 310 -13.40 -8.49 -1.19
CA VAL A 310 -12.25 -7.82 -0.58
C VAL A 310 -12.67 -6.99 0.64
N GLU A 311 -11.70 -6.64 1.48
CA GLU A 311 -11.94 -5.60 2.47
C GLU A 311 -12.01 -4.22 1.78
N PRO A 312 -13.05 -3.43 2.04
CA PRO A 312 -13.20 -2.12 1.42
C PRO A 312 -12.14 -1.14 1.92
N ASP A 313 -11.95 -0.05 1.17
CA ASP A 313 -11.06 1.07 1.48
C ASP A 313 -9.57 0.71 1.57
N LEU A 314 -9.18 -0.47 1.08
CA LEU A 314 -7.79 -0.88 0.93
C LEU A 314 -7.30 -0.72 -0.51
N PHE A 315 -6.00 -0.47 -0.65
CA PHE A 315 -5.32 -0.47 -1.94
C PHE A 315 -5.00 -1.91 -2.35
N TYR A 316 -5.22 -2.25 -3.61
CA TYR A 316 -4.78 -3.50 -4.20
C TYR A 316 -3.91 -3.24 -5.43
N SER A 317 -2.93 -4.14 -5.62
CA SER A 317 -2.00 -4.14 -6.74
C SER A 317 -1.92 -5.55 -7.30
N PHE A 318 -2.22 -5.70 -8.59
CA PHE A 318 -2.18 -6.96 -9.30
C PHE A 318 -1.25 -6.87 -10.49
N LEU A 319 -0.47 -7.93 -10.67
CA LEU A 319 0.22 -8.22 -11.91
C LEU A 319 -0.66 -9.15 -12.73
N MET A 320 -1.08 -8.68 -13.90
CA MET A 320 -1.92 -9.41 -14.83
C MET A 320 -1.23 -9.52 -16.18
N THR A 321 -0.93 -10.74 -16.60
CA THR A 321 -0.23 -11.06 -17.84
C THR A 321 -0.99 -12.11 -18.64
N THR A 322 -0.96 -12.00 -19.97
CA THR A 322 -1.56 -13.04 -20.83
C THR A 322 -0.61 -14.22 -20.98
N ALA A 323 -1.15 -15.37 -21.42
CA ALA A 323 -0.37 -16.54 -21.79
C ALA A 323 0.76 -16.19 -22.79
N ASP A 324 0.39 -15.48 -23.86
CA ASP A 324 1.28 -15.09 -24.95
C ASP A 324 2.38 -14.14 -24.46
N GLU A 325 2.08 -13.24 -23.53
CA GLU A 325 3.09 -12.35 -22.93
C GLU A 325 4.10 -13.14 -22.09
N LYS A 326 3.65 -14.10 -21.27
CA LYS A 326 4.52 -14.95 -20.46
C LYS A 326 5.39 -15.87 -21.34
N ALA A 327 4.86 -16.32 -22.48
CA ALA A 327 5.59 -17.10 -23.49
C ALA A 327 6.54 -16.25 -24.36
N GLY A 328 6.46 -14.92 -24.29
CA GLY A 328 7.23 -14.01 -25.15
C GLY A 328 6.73 -13.93 -26.59
N GLU A 329 5.51 -14.41 -26.84
CA GLU A 329 4.82 -14.40 -28.14
C GLU A 329 4.08 -13.08 -28.38
N ALA A 330 3.70 -12.38 -27.31
CA ALA A 330 3.13 -11.05 -27.35
C ALA A 330 3.97 -10.02 -26.58
N ARG A 331 3.79 -8.73 -26.93
CA ARG A 331 4.39 -7.62 -26.18
C ARG A 331 3.54 -7.30 -24.96
N ALA A 332 4.18 -6.83 -23.89
CA ALA A 332 3.47 -6.24 -22.76
C ALA A 332 2.51 -5.15 -23.22
N GLY A 333 1.31 -5.14 -22.64
CA GLY A 333 0.19 -4.31 -23.06
C GLY A 333 -0.62 -4.91 -24.20
N SER A 334 -0.56 -6.21 -24.45
CA SER A 334 -1.28 -6.80 -25.59
C SER A 334 -2.81 -6.78 -25.40
N SER A 335 -3.28 -6.93 -24.17
CA SER A 335 -4.69 -7.09 -23.82
C SER A 335 -5.22 -5.98 -22.90
N LEU A 336 -6.48 -5.58 -23.09
CA LEU A 336 -7.21 -4.61 -22.28
C LEU A 336 -7.79 -5.30 -21.04
N ILE A 337 -7.68 -4.63 -19.91
CA ILE A 337 -8.26 -5.05 -18.64
C ILE A 337 -9.13 -3.91 -18.13
N GLN A 338 -10.42 -4.17 -17.93
CA GLN A 338 -11.33 -3.22 -17.30
C GLN A 338 -11.64 -3.66 -15.87
N VAL A 339 -11.60 -2.71 -14.95
CA VAL A 339 -11.85 -2.97 -13.53
C VAL A 339 -12.93 -2.02 -13.01
N ASP A 340 -13.94 -2.59 -12.36
CA ASP A 340 -14.82 -1.88 -11.45
C ASP A 340 -14.31 -2.14 -10.02
N TRP A 341 -13.87 -1.06 -9.37
CA TRP A 341 -13.31 -1.10 -8.03
C TRP A 341 -14.37 -1.12 -6.92
N GLY A 342 -15.65 -1.24 -7.26
CA GLY A 342 -16.76 -1.38 -6.33
C GLY A 342 -17.71 -0.17 -6.30
N ASP A 343 -17.47 0.86 -7.11
CA ASP A 343 -18.35 2.03 -7.25
C ASP A 343 -19.18 2.03 -8.56
N GLY A 344 -19.08 0.97 -9.36
CA GLY A 344 -19.77 0.84 -10.64
C GLY A 344 -19.13 1.63 -11.78
N LYS A 345 -18.00 2.29 -11.54
CA LYS A 345 -17.23 2.99 -12.57
C LYS A 345 -16.11 2.11 -13.11
N ILE A 346 -15.93 2.14 -14.42
CA ILE A 346 -14.90 1.35 -15.09
C ILE A 346 -13.62 2.15 -15.24
N VAL A 347 -12.50 1.50 -14.90
CA VAL A 347 -11.14 1.98 -15.14
C VAL A 347 -10.43 1.01 -16.06
N GLU A 348 -9.74 1.52 -17.07
CA GLU A 348 -8.99 0.72 -18.03
C GLU A 348 -7.50 0.63 -17.68
N TYR A 349 -6.97 -0.58 -17.81
CA TYR A 349 -5.58 -0.98 -17.68
C TYR A 349 -5.23 -1.88 -18.88
N VAL A 350 -3.97 -2.28 -18.97
CA VAL A 350 -3.53 -3.27 -19.95
C VAL A 350 -2.65 -4.31 -19.29
N SER A 351 -2.60 -5.51 -19.86
CA SER A 351 -1.73 -6.60 -19.44
C SER A 351 -0.25 -6.20 -19.52
N GLY A 352 0.65 -6.95 -18.87
CA GLY A 352 2.09 -6.79 -19.07
C GLY A 352 2.93 -7.08 -17.83
N SER A 353 4.23 -7.33 -18.04
CA SER A 353 5.15 -7.62 -16.95
C SER A 353 5.91 -6.37 -16.52
N LEU A 354 5.60 -5.88 -15.32
CA LEU A 354 6.35 -4.82 -14.67
C LEU A 354 6.88 -5.32 -13.33
N GLN A 355 7.84 -6.23 -13.30
CA GLN A 355 8.42 -6.63 -12.02
C GLN A 355 9.20 -5.46 -11.38
N PRO A 356 8.96 -5.09 -10.10
CA PRO A 356 8.15 -5.75 -9.06
C PRO A 356 6.78 -5.09 -8.76
N ARG A 357 6.17 -4.37 -9.70
CA ARG A 357 4.93 -3.59 -9.54
C ARG A 357 3.74 -4.24 -10.26
N GLY A 358 2.53 -4.07 -9.70
CA GLY A 358 1.32 -4.42 -10.44
C GLY A 358 1.06 -3.44 -11.57
N ASN A 359 0.62 -3.93 -12.72
CA ASN A 359 0.09 -3.13 -13.83
C ASN A 359 -1.38 -2.72 -13.59
N VAL A 360 -2.08 -3.39 -12.68
CA VAL A 360 -3.46 -3.07 -12.28
C VAL A 360 -3.49 -2.66 -10.82
N VAL A 361 -3.83 -1.40 -10.54
CA VAL A 361 -3.73 -0.82 -9.20
C VAL A 361 -4.89 0.10 -8.86
N GLY A 362 -5.37 0.09 -7.62
CA GLY A 362 -6.47 0.95 -7.18
C GLY A 362 -7.00 0.63 -5.78
N TYR A 363 -7.83 1.53 -5.25
CA TYR A 363 -8.55 1.30 -3.99
C TYR A 363 -9.85 0.58 -4.25
N ALA A 364 -10.14 -0.45 -3.44
CA ALA A 364 -11.47 -1.00 -3.34
C ALA A 364 -12.41 0.06 -2.74
N LYS A 365 -13.40 0.50 -3.52
CA LYS A 365 -14.44 1.45 -3.10
C LYS A 365 -15.71 0.75 -2.59
N GLY A 366 -15.66 -0.57 -2.51
CA GLY A 366 -16.70 -1.45 -2.02
C GLY A 366 -16.10 -2.80 -1.62
N SER A 367 -16.96 -3.78 -1.34
CA SER A 367 -16.53 -5.13 -0.94
C SER A 367 -16.25 -6.05 -2.13
N GLU A 368 -16.44 -5.59 -3.36
CA GLU A 368 -16.22 -6.37 -4.58
C GLU A 368 -15.35 -5.58 -5.56
N ILE A 369 -14.36 -6.25 -6.14
CA ILE A 369 -13.63 -5.79 -7.33
C ILE A 369 -14.00 -6.73 -8.48
N LYS A 370 -14.39 -6.15 -9.62
CA LYS A 370 -14.85 -6.89 -10.80
C LYS A 370 -13.93 -6.62 -11.97
N PHE A 371 -13.42 -7.69 -12.59
CA PHE A 371 -12.56 -7.62 -13.76
C PHE A 371 -13.32 -8.07 -15.00
N TYR A 372 -13.14 -7.32 -16.07
CA TYR A 372 -13.64 -7.62 -17.40
C TYR A 372 -12.43 -7.64 -18.35
N LEU A 373 -12.11 -8.82 -18.84
CA LEU A 373 -10.88 -9.11 -19.57
C LEU A 373 -11.19 -9.25 -21.07
N GLU A 374 -10.39 -8.61 -21.92
CA GLU A 374 -10.45 -8.86 -23.36
C GLU A 374 -9.88 -10.24 -23.71
N ASP A 375 -8.82 -10.64 -23.00
CA ASP A 375 -8.24 -11.98 -23.04
C ASP A 375 -8.47 -12.68 -21.69
N THR A 376 -9.16 -13.82 -21.72
CA THR A 376 -9.54 -14.60 -20.55
C THR A 376 -8.42 -15.54 -20.06
N ALA A 377 -7.46 -15.86 -20.95
CA ALA A 377 -6.28 -16.66 -20.71
C ALA A 377 -5.17 -15.88 -20.00
N MET A 378 -5.41 -15.56 -18.72
CA MET A 378 -4.55 -14.70 -17.92
C MET A 378 -3.97 -15.39 -16.68
N TYR A 379 -2.85 -14.83 -16.21
CA TYR A 379 -2.35 -15.00 -14.86
C TYR A 379 -2.76 -13.79 -14.03
N LEU A 380 -3.26 -14.03 -12.82
CA LEU A 380 -3.54 -13.00 -11.81
C LEU A 380 -2.62 -13.22 -10.62
N GLU A 381 -1.67 -12.32 -10.42
CA GLU A 381 -0.77 -12.31 -9.26
C GLU A 381 -1.05 -11.10 -8.39
N GLN A 382 -1.38 -11.31 -7.12
CA GLN A 382 -1.40 -10.23 -6.14
C GLN A 382 0.04 -9.80 -5.87
N MET A 383 0.37 -8.58 -6.26
CA MET A 383 1.69 -8.03 -6.01
C MET A 383 1.76 -7.52 -4.58
N LEU A 384 2.56 -8.21 -3.79
CA LEU A 384 3.08 -7.69 -2.54
C LEU A 384 4.11 -6.67 -2.92
N THR A 385 3.67 -5.44 -2.99
CA THR A 385 4.56 -4.36 -3.34
C THR A 385 5.43 -4.13 -2.09
N THR A 386 6.56 -4.83 -2.07
CA THR A 386 7.62 -4.73 -1.07
C THR A 386 8.01 -3.26 -0.94
N ASP A 387 8.06 -2.79 0.31
CA ASP A 387 8.26 -1.40 0.71
C ASP A 387 7.19 -0.37 0.26
N HIS A 388 6.23 -0.81 -0.58
CA HIS A 388 5.35 -0.17 -1.57
C HIS A 388 3.84 0.15 -1.35
N GLN A 389 3.22 -0.34 -0.26
CA GLN A 389 1.76 -0.32 -0.05
C GLN A 389 1.34 0.06 1.39
N PRO A 390 0.12 0.59 1.60
CA PRO A 390 -0.45 0.87 2.94
C PRO A 390 -0.98 -0.38 3.67
N VAL A 391 -0.31 -1.52 3.59
CA VAL A 391 -0.78 -2.76 4.26
C VAL A 391 0.32 -3.46 5.03
N ASP A 392 -0.09 -4.13 6.10
CA ASP A 392 0.72 -4.95 7.01
C ASP A 392 1.34 -6.20 6.34
N GLY A 393 1.19 -6.32 5.01
CA GLY A 393 1.63 -7.41 4.16
C GLY A 393 0.70 -8.62 4.14
N SER A 394 -0.51 -8.52 4.71
CA SER A 394 -1.52 -9.59 4.74
C SER A 394 -2.35 -9.68 3.45
N ILE A 395 -2.93 -10.85 3.19
CA ILE A 395 -3.94 -11.03 2.13
C ILE A 395 -5.30 -10.59 2.66
N HIS A 396 -5.81 -9.49 2.12
CA HIS A 396 -7.12 -8.91 2.42
C HIS A 396 -8.22 -9.31 1.41
N ILE A 397 -7.99 -10.37 0.65
CA ILE A 397 -8.97 -10.97 -0.25
C ILE A 397 -9.69 -12.07 0.53
N LEU A 398 -11.02 -12.01 0.58
CA LEU A 398 -11.86 -12.96 1.31
C LEU A 398 -12.34 -14.10 0.39
N LYS A 399 -12.65 -13.78 -0.86
CA LYS A 399 -13.14 -14.74 -1.84
C LYS A 399 -12.67 -14.39 -3.25
N VAL A 400 -12.37 -15.42 -4.02
CA VAL A 400 -12.10 -15.33 -5.46
C VAL A 400 -13.18 -16.09 -6.20
N ASP A 401 -13.89 -15.45 -7.12
CA ASP A 401 -14.89 -16.08 -7.98
C ASP A 401 -14.46 -15.98 -9.45
N LEU A 402 -14.10 -17.14 -10.01
CA LEU A 402 -13.70 -17.39 -11.39
C LEU A 402 -14.78 -18.19 -12.15
N SER A 403 -16.01 -18.26 -11.64
CA SER A 403 -17.07 -19.08 -12.23
C SER A 403 -17.40 -18.70 -13.68
N ASN A 404 -17.11 -17.46 -14.07
CA ASN A 404 -17.31 -16.93 -15.42
C ASN A 404 -16.02 -16.92 -16.27
N ASN A 405 -14.89 -17.43 -15.76
CA ASN A 405 -13.63 -17.48 -16.49
C ASN A 405 -13.05 -18.91 -16.55
N PRO A 406 -13.55 -19.76 -17.47
CA PRO A 406 -13.04 -21.13 -17.62
C PRO A 406 -11.59 -21.18 -18.13
N ASP A 407 -11.14 -20.15 -18.84
CA ASP A 407 -9.84 -20.10 -19.53
C ASP A 407 -8.71 -19.54 -18.65
N MET A 408 -8.99 -19.21 -17.37
CA MET A 408 -8.00 -18.67 -16.45
C MET A 408 -6.82 -19.64 -16.28
N ILE A 409 -5.58 -19.14 -16.42
CA ILE A 409 -4.39 -20.02 -16.46
C ILE A 409 -3.67 -20.10 -15.11
N GLY A 410 -3.65 -19.01 -14.33
CA GLY A 410 -3.09 -19.11 -12.99
C GLY A 410 -3.43 -18.00 -12.01
N LEU A 411 -3.43 -18.37 -10.73
CA LEU A 411 -3.81 -17.54 -9.60
C LEU A 411 -2.70 -17.57 -8.55
N PHE A 412 -2.09 -16.42 -8.28
CA PHE A 412 -1.01 -16.29 -7.30
C PHE A 412 -1.41 -15.28 -6.22
N LEU A 413 -1.85 -15.78 -5.08
CA LEU A 413 -2.17 -14.99 -3.90
C LEU A 413 -1.17 -15.36 -2.80
N GLN A 414 -0.01 -14.71 -2.82
CA GLN A 414 1.09 -15.00 -1.90
C GLN A 414 1.36 -13.84 -0.94
N ASN A 415 2.05 -14.12 0.18
CA ASN A 415 2.61 -13.14 1.12
C ASN A 415 4.13 -13.03 0.88
N ASN A 416 4.80 -12.09 1.54
CA ASN A 416 6.22 -11.89 1.28
C ASN A 416 6.98 -13.11 1.81
N TRP A 417 7.76 -13.77 0.96
CA TRP A 417 8.37 -15.06 1.28
C TRP A 417 9.12 -15.00 2.62
N GLY A 418 8.75 -15.90 3.53
CA GLY A 418 9.36 -15.98 4.87
C GLY A 418 8.68 -15.12 5.95
N THR A 419 7.53 -14.50 5.66
CA THR A 419 6.73 -13.77 6.67
C THR A 419 5.42 -14.50 6.99
N GLU A 420 5.20 -14.84 8.27
CA GLU A 420 3.94 -15.44 8.74
C GLU A 420 2.84 -14.37 8.84
N LEU A 421 2.35 -13.89 7.69
CA LEU A 421 1.28 -12.91 7.65
C LEU A 421 -0.09 -13.59 7.50
N PRO A 422 -1.14 -13.07 8.16
CA PRO A 422 -2.47 -13.65 8.08
C PRO A 422 -3.03 -13.55 6.65
N SER A 423 -3.89 -14.50 6.29
CA SER A 423 -4.71 -14.44 5.08
C SER A 423 -6.17 -14.49 5.48
N LYS A 424 -7.00 -13.69 4.82
CA LYS A 424 -8.46 -13.68 5.00
C LYS A 424 -9.20 -14.52 3.96
N LEU A 425 -8.48 -15.21 3.06
CA LEU A 425 -9.08 -16.00 2.01
C LEU A 425 -9.87 -17.19 2.59
N GLN A 426 -11.17 -17.21 2.33
CA GLN A 426 -12.11 -18.21 2.83
C GLN A 426 -12.67 -19.11 1.73
N GLU A 427 -12.75 -18.61 0.50
CA GLU A 427 -13.43 -19.29 -0.59
C GLU A 427 -12.79 -18.98 -1.95
N VAL A 428 -12.65 -20.01 -2.78
CA VAL A 428 -12.31 -19.88 -4.21
C VAL A 428 -13.40 -20.62 -4.98
N ILE A 429 -13.98 -20.00 -6.00
CA ILE A 429 -14.97 -20.60 -6.89
C ILE A 429 -14.36 -20.67 -8.28
N LEU A 430 -14.39 -21.84 -8.90
CA LEU A 430 -13.93 -22.08 -10.26
C LEU A 430 -15.11 -22.30 -11.20
N ALA A 431 -14.91 -22.04 -12.49
CA ALA A 431 -15.87 -22.44 -13.51
C ALA A 431 -16.02 -23.97 -13.50
N PRO A 432 -17.24 -24.52 -13.72
CA PRO A 432 -17.48 -25.98 -13.77
C PRO A 432 -16.62 -26.73 -14.81
N GLU A 433 -16.09 -25.98 -15.77
CA GLU A 433 -15.35 -26.42 -16.93
C GLU A 433 -14.00 -25.68 -17.04
N SER A 434 -13.36 -25.35 -15.90
CA SER A 434 -12.05 -24.71 -15.92
C SER A 434 -10.97 -25.71 -16.35
N TYR A 435 -10.67 -25.77 -17.66
CA TYR A 435 -9.77 -26.76 -18.25
C TYR A 435 -8.30 -26.33 -18.30
N ASP A 436 -8.02 -25.02 -18.24
CA ASP A 436 -6.69 -24.46 -18.53
C ASP A 436 -5.96 -23.92 -17.28
N LEU A 437 -6.54 -24.09 -16.09
CA LEU A 437 -5.96 -23.60 -14.83
C LEU A 437 -4.78 -24.49 -14.38
N ASN A 438 -3.57 -24.10 -14.79
CA ASN A 438 -2.37 -24.92 -14.60
C ASN A 438 -1.59 -24.57 -13.33
N GLU A 439 -1.69 -23.35 -12.81
CA GLU A 439 -0.83 -22.89 -11.71
C GLU A 439 -1.61 -22.13 -10.64
N ILE A 440 -1.63 -22.66 -9.41
CA ILE A 440 -2.22 -22.00 -8.25
C ILE A 440 -1.17 -21.90 -7.16
N MET A 441 -0.92 -20.68 -6.68
CA MET A 441 -0.09 -20.43 -5.51
C MET A 441 -0.88 -19.66 -4.47
N LEU A 442 -0.99 -20.22 -3.28
CA LEU A 442 -1.72 -19.63 -2.17
C LEU A 442 -0.86 -19.63 -0.91
N GLU A 443 -0.69 -18.45 -0.30
CA GLU A 443 0.02 -18.27 0.97
C GLU A 443 -0.90 -17.73 2.06
N GLY A 444 -0.54 -18.01 3.31
CA GLY A 444 -1.15 -17.39 4.50
C GLY A 444 -2.05 -18.35 5.28
N ASP A 445 -2.87 -17.83 6.18
CA ASP A 445 -3.65 -18.62 7.16
C ASP A 445 -4.92 -19.28 6.57
N ILE A 446 -4.76 -20.04 5.48
CA ILE A 446 -5.88 -20.73 4.82
C ILE A 446 -6.22 -21.98 5.61
N SER A 447 -7.46 -22.07 6.11
CA SER A 447 -7.90 -23.22 6.89
C SER A 447 -7.86 -24.52 6.08
N ALA A 448 -7.62 -25.65 6.74
CA ALA A 448 -7.68 -26.97 6.12
C ALA A 448 -9.04 -27.27 5.45
N CYS A 449 -10.10 -26.61 5.91
CA CYS A 449 -11.45 -26.73 5.38
C CYS A 449 -11.65 -25.98 4.08
N THR A 450 -11.08 -24.77 3.99
CA THR A 450 -11.00 -24.01 2.74
C THR A 450 -10.16 -24.76 1.70
N LEU A 451 -9.06 -25.38 2.14
CA LEU A 451 -8.25 -26.24 1.28
C LEU A 451 -9.02 -27.46 0.76
N ASN A 452 -9.75 -28.18 1.62
CA ASN A 452 -10.59 -29.31 1.19
C ASN A 452 -11.61 -28.91 0.12
N LYS A 453 -12.32 -27.79 0.32
CA LYS A 453 -13.26 -27.25 -0.68
C LYS A 453 -12.58 -26.94 -2.00
N LEU A 454 -11.39 -26.35 -1.95
CA LEU A 454 -10.59 -26.07 -3.15
C LEU A 454 -10.22 -27.38 -3.88
N TYR A 455 -9.78 -28.41 -3.15
CA TYR A 455 -9.40 -29.69 -3.76
C TYR A 455 -10.55 -30.36 -4.51
N ASP A 456 -11.77 -30.28 -3.96
CA ASP A 456 -12.96 -30.86 -4.58
C ASP A 456 -13.31 -30.21 -5.93
N ILE A 457 -13.11 -28.89 -6.04
CA ILE A 457 -13.46 -28.12 -7.24
C ILE A 457 -12.34 -28.06 -8.28
N LEU A 458 -11.11 -28.43 -7.94
CA LEU A 458 -10.00 -28.44 -8.90
C LEU A 458 -10.25 -29.47 -10.01
N PRO A 459 -9.89 -29.17 -11.28
CA PRO A 459 -10.08 -30.10 -12.40
C PRO A 459 -9.19 -31.35 -12.24
N ASP A 460 -9.51 -32.39 -12.99
CA ASP A 460 -8.59 -33.53 -13.17
C ASP A 460 -7.35 -33.03 -13.91
N ALA A 461 -6.15 -33.39 -13.43
CA ALA A 461 -4.91 -32.99 -14.06
C ALA A 461 -4.79 -33.64 -15.44
N ALA A 462 -4.85 -32.82 -16.49
CA ALA A 462 -4.78 -33.30 -17.87
C ALA A 462 -3.35 -33.72 -18.28
N ASP A 463 -2.33 -33.12 -17.66
CA ASP A 463 -0.91 -33.48 -17.83
C ASP A 463 -0.07 -33.12 -16.59
N ALA A 464 1.26 -33.33 -16.67
CA ALA A 464 2.19 -33.16 -15.55
C ALA A 464 2.51 -31.70 -15.18
N SER A 465 1.84 -30.71 -15.77
CA SER A 465 2.14 -29.27 -15.55
C SER A 465 1.28 -28.60 -14.46
N PHE A 466 0.19 -29.23 -14.03
CA PHE A 466 -0.69 -28.72 -12.97
C PHE A 466 0.03 -28.66 -11.61
N THR A 467 0.18 -27.45 -11.06
CA THR A 467 0.92 -27.21 -9.81
C THR A 467 0.06 -26.45 -8.82
N LEU A 468 -0.09 -27.00 -7.61
CA LEU A 468 -0.67 -26.32 -6.45
C LEU A 468 0.44 -26.08 -5.42
N MET A 469 0.83 -24.83 -5.26
CA MET A 469 1.83 -24.40 -4.28
C MET A 469 1.13 -23.77 -3.07
N LEU A 470 1.36 -24.36 -1.89
CA LEU A 470 0.85 -23.84 -0.62
C LEU A 470 2.03 -23.35 0.23
N LEU A 471 1.94 -22.12 0.70
CA LEU A 471 3.01 -21.45 1.44
C LEU A 471 2.55 -21.02 2.85
N GLY A 472 3.50 -20.84 3.78
CA GLY A 472 3.23 -20.36 5.13
C GLY A 472 2.28 -21.29 5.92
N LYS A 473 1.27 -20.72 6.59
CA LYS A 473 0.30 -21.50 7.37
C LYS A 473 -0.62 -22.39 6.51
N ALA A 474 -0.85 -22.06 5.25
CA ALA A 474 -1.65 -22.87 4.34
C ALA A 474 -0.99 -24.24 4.15
N LEU A 475 0.34 -24.28 4.11
CA LEU A 475 1.13 -25.51 4.09
C LEU A 475 0.93 -26.35 5.37
N GLU A 476 0.99 -25.71 6.55
CA GLU A 476 0.76 -26.42 7.81
C GLU A 476 -0.65 -26.97 7.90
N ASN A 477 -1.64 -26.22 7.42
CA ASN A 477 -3.03 -26.67 7.34
C ASN A 477 -3.24 -27.74 6.25
N ALA A 478 -2.39 -27.79 5.22
CA ALA A 478 -2.44 -28.86 4.21
C ALA A 478 -2.13 -30.23 4.82
N LYS A 479 -1.21 -30.30 5.80
CA LYS A 479 -0.86 -31.55 6.51
C LYS A 479 -2.03 -32.20 7.25
N ILE A 480 -3.07 -31.42 7.58
CA ILE A 480 -4.28 -31.92 8.23
C ILE A 480 -5.50 -31.94 7.30
N SER A 481 -5.33 -31.56 6.03
CA SER A 481 -6.37 -31.54 4.99
C SER A 481 -6.46 -32.88 4.24
N ASN A 482 -7.45 -33.02 3.35
CA ASN A 482 -7.71 -34.22 2.55
C ASN A 482 -6.97 -34.19 1.19
N THR A 483 -5.64 -34.17 1.22
CA THR A 483 -4.83 -34.08 -0.01
C THR A 483 -4.99 -35.30 -0.94
N ALA A 484 -5.52 -36.42 -0.44
CA ALA A 484 -5.81 -37.62 -1.22
C ALA A 484 -6.66 -37.35 -2.47
N VAL A 485 -7.61 -36.42 -2.38
CA VAL A 485 -8.49 -36.03 -3.51
C VAL A 485 -7.68 -35.50 -4.69
N LEU A 486 -6.60 -34.76 -4.43
CA LEU A 486 -5.74 -34.21 -5.48
C LEU A 486 -4.98 -35.31 -6.22
N TYR A 487 -4.42 -36.27 -5.48
CA TYR A 487 -3.73 -37.41 -6.08
C TYR A 487 -4.67 -38.30 -6.91
N GLU A 488 -5.93 -38.49 -6.47
CA GLU A 488 -6.96 -39.20 -7.23
C GLU A 488 -7.29 -38.48 -8.55
N LYS A 489 -7.31 -37.14 -8.52
CA LYS A 489 -7.48 -36.27 -9.70
C LYS A 489 -6.21 -36.18 -10.56
N GLY A 490 -5.13 -36.90 -10.23
CA GLY A 490 -3.90 -36.93 -11.01
C GLY A 490 -2.93 -35.78 -10.76
N TRP A 491 -3.20 -34.91 -9.79
CA TRP A 491 -2.25 -33.87 -9.36
C TRP A 491 -1.06 -34.55 -8.72
N GLN A 492 0.14 -34.32 -9.25
CA GLN A 492 1.29 -35.14 -8.86
C GLN A 492 2.03 -34.64 -7.63
N LYS A 493 1.86 -33.37 -7.24
CA LYS A 493 2.75 -32.71 -6.27
C LYS A 493 2.05 -31.61 -5.48
N ILE A 494 1.95 -31.79 -4.16
CA ILE A 494 1.86 -30.68 -3.20
C ILE A 494 3.25 -30.53 -2.63
N THR A 495 3.97 -29.52 -3.07
CA THR A 495 5.36 -29.33 -2.69
C THR A 495 5.57 -28.01 -1.99
N TYR A 496 6.39 -28.03 -0.95
CA TYR A 496 6.94 -26.83 -0.36
C TYR A 496 8.45 -26.79 -0.54
N TRP A 497 8.98 -25.58 -0.54
CA TRP A 497 10.41 -25.33 -0.53
C TRP A 497 10.84 -25.13 0.92
N ASP A 498 11.74 -25.98 1.43
CA ASP A 498 12.32 -25.77 2.75
C ASP A 498 13.25 -24.53 2.76
N GLU A 499 13.77 -24.16 3.93
CA GLU A 499 14.72 -23.04 4.11
C GLU A 499 16.00 -23.15 3.26
N ASN A 500 16.28 -24.33 2.70
CA ASN A 500 17.42 -24.62 1.84
C ASN A 500 17.04 -24.80 0.36
N TRP A 501 15.81 -24.44 -0.03
CA TRP A 501 15.27 -24.64 -1.38
C TRP A 501 15.24 -26.11 -1.81
N ASN A 502 14.98 -27.03 -0.88
CA ASN A 502 14.63 -28.40 -1.24
C ASN A 502 13.12 -28.52 -1.40
N GLU A 503 12.69 -29.17 -2.48
CA GLU A 503 11.32 -29.59 -2.70
C GLU A 503 10.96 -30.72 -1.71
N VAL A 504 9.92 -30.52 -0.90
CA VAL A 504 9.42 -31.53 0.05
C VAL A 504 7.93 -31.77 -0.20
N GLU A 505 7.56 -33.04 -0.31
CA GLU A 505 6.20 -33.51 -0.56
C GLU A 505 5.37 -33.52 0.73
N VAL A 506 4.08 -33.18 0.62
CA VAL A 506 3.13 -33.12 1.74
C VAL A 506 1.96 -34.06 1.53
N ASP A 507 1.85 -35.05 2.42
CA ASP A 507 0.68 -35.90 2.53
C ASP A 507 -0.17 -35.47 3.73
N GLY A 508 -1.36 -34.94 3.44
CA GLY A 508 -2.36 -34.61 4.45
C GLY A 508 -2.96 -35.87 5.08
N ASP A 509 -3.13 -35.86 6.40
CA ASP A 509 -3.68 -36.98 7.15
C ASP A 509 -5.22 -36.97 7.28
N ASN A 510 -5.87 -35.98 6.66
CA ASN A 510 -7.32 -35.74 6.70
C ASN A 510 -7.90 -35.63 8.14
N SER A 511 -7.11 -35.15 9.10
CA SER A 511 -7.52 -35.02 10.50
C SER A 511 -8.29 -33.73 10.84
N ALA A 512 -8.38 -32.77 9.91
CA ALA A 512 -9.07 -31.52 10.13
C ALA A 512 -10.57 -31.72 10.44
N VAL A 513 -10.99 -31.25 11.61
CA VAL A 513 -12.41 -31.17 11.98
C VAL A 513 -12.98 -29.88 11.43
N CYS A 514 -13.54 -29.96 10.23
CA CYS A 514 -14.16 -28.82 9.60
C CYS A 514 -15.52 -28.52 10.18
N ASP A 515 -15.68 -27.31 10.73
CA ASP A 515 -16.99 -26.77 11.10
C ASP A 515 -17.67 -26.23 9.85
N ASP A 516 -17.77 -27.07 8.82
CA ASP A 516 -18.45 -26.70 7.60
C ASP A 516 -19.94 -26.97 7.82
N THR A 517 -20.73 -25.91 7.79
CA THR A 517 -22.19 -25.97 7.70
C THR A 517 -22.67 -26.59 6.38
N SER A 518 -21.77 -27.16 5.57
CA SER A 518 -22.02 -27.79 4.27
C SER A 518 -22.19 -29.30 4.31
N VAL A 519 -22.07 -29.95 5.47
CA VAL A 519 -22.56 -31.33 5.62
C VAL A 519 -24.07 -31.25 5.48
N ALA A 520 -24.65 -31.80 4.40
CA ALA A 520 -26.07 -31.67 4.08
C ALA A 520 -26.92 -31.78 5.36
N GLU A 521 -27.49 -30.66 5.82
CA GLU A 521 -28.25 -30.63 7.06
C GLU A 521 -29.58 -31.34 6.77
N VAL A 522 -29.58 -32.65 6.98
CA VAL A 522 -30.80 -33.45 6.95
C VAL A 522 -31.53 -33.20 8.25
N SER A 523 -32.86 -33.10 8.19
CA SER A 523 -33.61 -32.98 9.44
C SER A 523 -33.37 -34.22 10.29
N ALA A 524 -33.26 -34.04 11.61
CA ALA A 524 -33.10 -35.18 12.53
C ALA A 524 -34.15 -36.27 12.30
N ARG A 525 -35.35 -35.87 11.86
CA ARG A 525 -36.44 -36.76 11.48
C ARG A 525 -36.16 -37.57 10.22
N ASP A 526 -35.62 -36.95 9.18
CA ASP A 526 -35.32 -37.61 7.90
C ASP A 526 -34.12 -38.56 8.03
N TRP A 527 -33.17 -38.22 8.90
CA TRP A 527 -32.08 -39.12 9.29
C TRP A 527 -32.51 -40.17 10.33
N GLY A 528 -33.72 -40.08 10.88
CA GLY A 528 -34.24 -41.04 11.87
C GLY A 528 -33.56 -40.96 13.24
N ILE A 529 -32.89 -39.86 13.55
CA ILE A 529 -32.33 -39.61 14.88
C ILE A 529 -33.48 -39.39 15.88
N ARG A 530 -33.37 -40.04 17.03
CA ARG A 530 -34.34 -39.90 18.13
C ARG A 530 -33.65 -39.55 19.45
N ALA A 531 -34.22 -38.57 20.14
CA ALA A 531 -33.85 -38.25 21.51
C ALA A 531 -34.71 -39.07 22.48
N GLU A 532 -34.04 -39.79 23.38
CA GLU A 532 -34.67 -40.64 24.40
C GLU A 532 -34.15 -40.22 25.79
N GLY A 533 -34.67 -39.09 26.30
CA GLY A 533 -34.25 -38.54 27.58
C GLY A 533 -32.84 -37.98 27.51
N SER A 534 -31.89 -38.55 28.25
CA SER A 534 -30.47 -38.12 28.25
C SER A 534 -29.64 -38.92 27.24
N ALA A 535 -30.28 -39.46 26.21
CA ALA A 535 -29.65 -40.29 25.21
C ALA A 535 -30.09 -39.89 23.81
N LEU A 536 -29.17 -40.01 22.84
CA LEU A 536 -29.46 -39.98 21.42
C LEU A 536 -29.36 -41.39 20.85
N VAL A 537 -30.26 -41.73 19.95
CA VAL A 537 -30.12 -42.90 19.08
C VAL A 537 -30.02 -42.43 17.65
N VAL A 538 -28.93 -42.81 17.00
CA VAL A 538 -28.52 -42.35 15.67
C VAL A 538 -28.46 -43.58 14.76
N PRO A 539 -29.22 -43.64 13.66
CA PRO A 539 -29.05 -44.69 12.64
C PRO A 539 -27.67 -44.59 11.98
N THR A 540 -26.94 -45.71 11.95
CA THR A 540 -25.52 -45.77 11.52
C THR A 540 -25.20 -47.04 10.75
N ALA A 541 -24.10 -47.06 10.00
CA ALA A 541 -23.50 -48.31 9.53
C ALA A 541 -22.37 -48.77 10.47
N ALA A 542 -22.12 -50.08 10.54
CA ALA A 542 -21.03 -50.62 11.35
C ALA A 542 -19.68 -50.04 10.92
N GLY A 543 -18.93 -49.47 11.86
CA GLY A 543 -17.63 -48.84 11.62
C GLY A 543 -17.68 -47.31 11.51
N GLU A 544 -18.85 -46.70 11.27
CA GLU A 544 -19.02 -45.24 11.26
C GLU A 544 -18.67 -44.62 12.61
N ILE A 545 -18.22 -43.36 12.60
CA ILE A 545 -17.94 -42.59 13.81
C ILE A 545 -19.07 -41.58 14.00
N VAL A 546 -19.81 -41.71 15.10
CA VAL A 546 -20.81 -40.72 15.49
C VAL A 546 -20.20 -39.77 16.49
N THR A 547 -20.19 -38.48 16.15
CA THR A 547 -19.70 -37.42 17.02
C THR A 547 -20.83 -36.45 17.36
N VAL A 548 -20.93 -36.07 18.63
CA VAL A 548 -21.93 -35.13 19.14
C VAL A 548 -21.23 -33.89 19.68
N TYR A 549 -21.68 -32.72 19.24
CA TYR A 549 -21.20 -31.42 19.64
C TYR A 549 -22.29 -30.65 20.40
N ASN A 550 -21.90 -29.82 21.36
CA ASN A 550 -22.84 -28.88 21.99
C ASN A 550 -23.06 -27.64 21.09
N ALA A 551 -23.96 -26.75 21.49
CA ALA A 551 -24.26 -25.51 20.77
C ALA A 551 -23.08 -24.51 20.65
N LEU A 552 -21.99 -24.74 21.37
CA LEU A 552 -20.75 -23.95 21.31
C LEU A 552 -19.65 -24.63 20.47
N GLY A 553 -19.97 -25.73 19.76
CA GLY A 553 -19.03 -26.46 18.91
C GLY A 553 -18.10 -27.42 19.66
N ALA A 554 -18.22 -27.59 20.98
CA ALA A 554 -17.36 -28.51 21.72
C ALA A 554 -17.85 -29.95 21.59
N LYS A 555 -16.93 -30.88 21.27
CA LYS A 555 -17.20 -32.33 21.23
C LYS A 555 -17.55 -32.84 22.62
N ILE A 556 -18.75 -33.40 22.78
CA ILE A 556 -19.27 -33.91 24.06
C ILE A 556 -19.44 -35.43 24.07
N ALA A 557 -19.47 -36.08 22.91
CA ALA A 557 -19.45 -37.53 22.80
C ALA A 557 -18.91 -37.97 21.43
N GLU A 558 -18.27 -39.14 21.40
CA GLU A 558 -17.81 -39.79 20.17
C GLU A 558 -17.91 -41.31 20.35
N VAL A 559 -18.57 -41.99 19.42
CA VAL A 559 -18.80 -43.44 19.50
C VAL A 559 -18.62 -44.05 18.12
N ARG A 560 -17.81 -45.11 18.04
CA ARG A 560 -17.73 -45.93 16.83
C ARG A 560 -18.92 -46.90 16.79
N ALA A 561 -19.71 -46.82 15.74
CA ALA A 561 -20.89 -47.62 15.52
C ALA A 561 -20.54 -49.12 15.40
N ALA A 562 -21.24 -49.94 16.17
CA ALA A 562 -21.10 -51.40 16.13
C ALA A 562 -22.14 -52.11 15.24
N GLY A 563 -23.11 -51.36 14.70
CA GLY A 563 -24.22 -51.89 13.93
C GLY A 563 -25.12 -50.79 13.37
N GLU A 564 -26.35 -51.17 13.03
CA GLU A 564 -27.33 -50.32 12.33
C GLU A 564 -27.81 -49.10 13.13
N GLU A 565 -27.58 -49.09 14.45
CA GLU A 565 -27.89 -47.96 15.33
C GLU A 565 -26.82 -47.76 16.39
N THR A 566 -26.51 -46.50 16.67
CA THR A 566 -25.59 -46.08 17.71
C THR A 566 -26.32 -45.29 18.78
N ARG A 567 -26.20 -45.75 20.04
CA ARG A 567 -26.79 -45.07 21.19
C ARG A 567 -25.73 -44.34 22.00
N ILE A 568 -25.97 -43.06 22.23
CA ILE A 568 -25.08 -42.16 22.98
C ILE A 568 -25.82 -41.73 24.24
N ASN A 569 -25.30 -42.12 25.41
CA ASN A 569 -25.94 -41.85 26.71
C ASN A 569 -25.25 -40.70 27.45
N ASN A 570 -25.84 -40.30 28.58
CA ASN A 570 -25.33 -39.29 29.52
C ASN A 570 -25.18 -37.88 28.93
N LEU A 571 -26.00 -37.52 27.96
CA LEU A 571 -26.04 -36.17 27.41
C LEU A 571 -26.92 -35.28 28.30
N MET A 572 -26.51 -34.02 28.48
CA MET A 572 -27.35 -33.03 29.17
C MET A 572 -28.65 -32.81 28.37
N LYS A 573 -29.77 -32.65 29.09
CA LYS A 573 -31.10 -32.41 28.51
C LYS A 573 -31.35 -30.91 28.32
N ASN A 574 -32.38 -30.57 27.54
CA ASN A 574 -32.81 -29.20 27.22
C ASN A 574 -31.71 -28.38 26.53
N GLN A 575 -30.93 -29.02 25.66
CA GLN A 575 -29.93 -28.34 24.85
C GLN A 575 -30.05 -28.74 23.38
N ILE A 576 -29.54 -27.85 22.54
CA ILE A 576 -29.32 -28.14 21.14
C ILE A 576 -27.96 -28.82 21.02
N VAL A 577 -27.92 -29.94 20.32
CA VAL A 577 -26.69 -30.63 19.95
C VAL A 577 -26.64 -30.84 18.44
N ILE A 578 -25.42 -30.96 17.92
CA ILE A 578 -25.16 -31.27 16.52
C ILE A 578 -24.61 -32.69 16.48
N VAL A 579 -25.26 -33.57 15.73
CA VAL A 579 -24.83 -34.96 15.51
C VAL A 579 -24.20 -35.06 14.13
N ARG A 580 -23.02 -35.67 14.03
CA ARG A 580 -22.33 -35.95 12.76
C ARG A 580 -21.97 -37.44 12.68
N SER A 581 -22.13 -38.04 11.50
CA SER A 581 -21.65 -39.39 11.17
C SER A 581 -21.54 -39.51 9.66
N GLY A 582 -20.32 -39.81 9.17
CA GLY A 582 -20.03 -39.76 7.73
C GLY A 582 -20.20 -38.36 7.15
N ASP A 583 -20.93 -38.28 6.04
CA ASP A 583 -21.26 -37.08 5.26
C ASP A 583 -22.60 -36.42 5.68
N ARG A 584 -23.15 -36.79 6.85
CA ARG A 584 -24.44 -36.29 7.35
C ARG A 584 -24.29 -35.50 8.63
N SER A 585 -25.06 -34.42 8.75
CA SER A 585 -25.21 -33.64 9.98
C SER A 585 -26.68 -33.34 10.28
N ALA A 586 -27.02 -33.29 11.57
CA ALA A 586 -28.35 -32.90 12.02
C ALA A 586 -28.32 -32.19 13.37
N LYS A 587 -29.16 -31.17 13.48
CA LYS A 587 -29.45 -30.47 14.73
C LYS A 587 -30.56 -31.19 15.49
N VAL A 588 -30.28 -31.55 16.74
CA VAL A 588 -31.21 -32.29 17.60
C VAL A 588 -31.43 -31.52 18.89
N VAL A 589 -32.69 -31.41 19.30
CA VAL A 589 -33.04 -30.91 20.63
C VAL A 589 -33.16 -32.12 21.56
N LEU A 590 -32.29 -32.17 22.58
CA LEU A 590 -32.23 -33.25 23.57
C LEU A 590 -33.14 -33.03 24.77
#